data_AF-A0A1V9Z1F9-F1
#
_entry.id   AF-A0A1V9Z1F9-F1
#
_cell.length_a   1.000
_cell.length_b   1.000
_cell.length_c   1.000
_cell.angle_alpha   90.00
_cell.angle_beta   90.00
_cell.angle_gamma   90.00
#
_symmetry.space_group_name_H-M   'P 1'
#
loop_
_entity.id
_entity.type
_entity.pdbx_description
1 polymer ?
#
loop_
_entity_poly.entity_id
_entity_poly.type
_entity_poly.pdbx_seq_one_letter_code
_entity_poly.pdbx_strand_id
1 'polypeptide(L)'
;MDEKEMLRMRSARDKERFSRDIGAVEARLRQAKGALEAKRSMVEATVHERDVKIEKLEKHVEMQSRLIESYRKQSTNMYSTLLDADPLKKLRRSCNQDDEDTCSTNSRSSSENDQRVYALEQQVSRLFGQLQEERGAVDALEQQIELQKAVNTKLLKTVKSLKRKLQQESEENSMEHMLHDLQTRYRKVSLEQETNTAALEAANSKIARCLMEKEELEARILGISKQHQDDLNVIAAKNNEIQELHKKIGKQERYIADLEADYKTLGTMIPGKTQSTEAQHLQGQIARKNEELAALELENKQLLRDLEVARTICSEDKAHTNLAFGLTDLDQIHTQALRVEHKTQVIASMVDSYEDGGDLHGLLLQLDDPVDTPILTSIQEGKQQVLMSLLQSQSMLDNMSDRFASTYARALGAQCAMQ
;
A
#
# COMPACT_ATOMS: atom_id res chain seq x y z
N MET A 1 -33.41 17.32 -35.53
CA MET A 1 -32.67 17.70 -34.31
C MET A 1 -31.21 17.71 -34.67
N ASP A 2 -30.52 18.81 -34.39
CA ASP A 2 -29.12 19.03 -34.76
C ASP A 2 -28.21 18.17 -33.87
N GLU A 3 -27.16 17.55 -34.41
CA GLU A 3 -26.31 16.58 -33.69
C GLU A 3 -25.65 17.20 -32.44
N LYS A 4 -25.34 18.50 -32.55
CA LYS A 4 -24.84 19.34 -31.47
C LYS A 4 -25.83 19.49 -30.31
N GLU A 5 -27.12 19.50 -30.59
CA GLU A 5 -28.19 19.62 -29.59
C GLU A 5 -28.38 18.30 -28.83
N MET A 6 -28.27 17.17 -29.53
CA MET A 6 -28.27 15.83 -28.93
C MET A 6 -27.09 15.61 -27.97
N LEU A 7 -25.88 16.04 -28.35
CA LEU A 7 -24.69 15.97 -27.49
C LEU A 7 -24.81 16.85 -26.24
N ARG A 8 -25.34 18.06 -26.38
CA ARG A 8 -25.63 18.95 -25.22
C ARG A 8 -26.61 18.32 -24.25
N MET A 9 -27.67 17.70 -24.75
CA MET A 9 -28.68 17.02 -23.92
C MET A 9 -28.11 15.79 -23.20
N ARG A 10 -27.19 15.03 -23.82
CA ARG A 10 -26.49 13.92 -23.14
C ARG A 10 -25.56 14.43 -22.05
N SER A 11 -24.73 15.42 -22.36
CA SER A 11 -23.81 16.02 -21.39
C SER A 11 -24.54 16.61 -20.17
N ALA A 12 -25.70 17.25 -20.38
CA ALA A 12 -26.53 17.75 -19.29
C ALA A 12 -27.08 16.61 -18.39
N ARG A 13 -27.56 15.51 -18.98
CA ARG A 13 -28.03 14.33 -18.22
C ARG A 13 -26.91 13.67 -17.43
N ASP A 14 -25.73 13.55 -18.04
CA ASP A 14 -24.57 12.95 -17.38
C ASP A 14 -24.12 13.83 -16.20
N LYS A 15 -24.09 15.16 -16.38
CA LYS A 15 -23.78 16.12 -15.32
C LYS A 15 -24.77 16.01 -14.15
N GLU A 16 -26.06 15.90 -14.41
CA GLU A 16 -27.06 15.68 -13.37
C GLU A 16 -26.88 14.33 -12.66
N ARG A 17 -26.58 13.27 -13.42
CA ARG A 17 -26.35 11.93 -12.86
C ARG A 17 -25.13 11.93 -11.93
N PHE A 18 -24.01 12.51 -12.37
CA PHE A 18 -22.82 12.68 -11.54
C PHE A 18 -23.09 13.53 -10.29
N SER A 19 -23.83 14.63 -10.43
CA SER A 19 -24.19 15.47 -9.28
C SER A 19 -25.05 14.71 -8.25
N ARG A 20 -25.97 13.85 -8.70
CA ARG A 20 -26.78 12.99 -7.83
C ARG A 20 -25.93 11.91 -7.16
N ASP A 21 -25.04 11.26 -7.90
CA ASP A 21 -24.16 10.22 -7.38
C ASP A 21 -23.19 10.78 -6.33
N ILE A 22 -22.60 11.96 -6.59
CA ILE A 22 -21.75 12.68 -5.62
C ILE A 22 -22.56 13.06 -4.37
N GLY A 23 -23.75 13.63 -4.53
CA GLY A 23 -24.62 13.98 -3.39
C GLY A 23 -24.97 12.76 -2.53
N ALA A 24 -25.21 11.59 -3.14
CA ALA A 24 -25.48 10.35 -2.42
C ALA A 24 -24.24 9.84 -1.66
N VAL A 25 -23.05 9.95 -2.24
CA VAL A 25 -21.78 9.59 -1.57
C VAL A 25 -21.52 10.52 -0.39
N GLU A 26 -21.69 11.83 -0.56
CA GLU A 26 -21.53 12.79 0.53
C GLU A 26 -22.54 12.54 1.67
N ALA A 27 -23.80 12.21 1.35
CA ALA A 27 -24.80 11.88 2.36
C ALA A 27 -24.40 10.63 3.17
N ARG A 28 -23.91 9.57 2.51
CA ARG A 28 -23.38 8.38 3.19
C ARG A 28 -22.18 8.72 4.06
N LEU A 29 -21.28 9.60 3.60
CA LEU A 29 -20.11 10.01 4.35
C LEU A 29 -20.48 10.81 5.60
N ARG A 30 -21.46 11.72 5.50
CA ARG A 30 -22.01 12.44 6.66
C ARG A 30 -22.65 11.48 7.67
N GLN A 31 -23.42 10.49 7.20
CA GLN A 31 -24.04 9.49 8.08
C GLN A 31 -22.99 8.60 8.78
N ALA A 32 -21.98 8.14 8.05
CA ALA A 32 -20.88 7.35 8.60
C ALA A 32 -20.08 8.15 9.64
N LYS A 33 -19.80 9.43 9.37
CA LYS A 33 -19.16 10.34 10.31
C LYS A 33 -19.98 10.50 11.60
N GLY A 34 -21.29 10.76 11.48
CA GLY A 34 -22.16 10.87 12.65
C GLY A 34 -22.22 9.58 13.48
N ALA A 35 -22.25 8.41 12.84
CA ALA A 35 -22.20 7.12 13.53
C ALA A 35 -20.86 6.87 14.24
N LEU A 36 -19.74 7.30 13.65
CA LEU A 36 -18.42 7.23 14.27
C LEU A 36 -18.31 8.17 15.47
N GLU A 37 -18.82 9.39 15.37
CA GLU A 37 -18.86 10.36 16.48
C GLU A 37 -19.70 9.84 17.65
N ALA A 38 -20.86 9.24 17.37
CA ALA A 38 -21.69 8.61 18.40
C ALA A 38 -20.98 7.44 19.09
N LYS A 39 -20.31 6.57 18.32
CA LYS A 39 -19.51 5.46 18.88
C LYS A 39 -18.33 5.97 19.71
N ARG A 40 -17.64 7.02 19.25
CA ARG A 40 -16.55 7.66 20.00
C ARG A 40 -17.05 8.19 21.33
N SER A 41 -18.15 8.94 21.33
CA SER A 41 -18.76 9.48 22.56
C SER A 41 -19.13 8.38 23.55
N MET A 42 -19.70 7.26 23.07
CA MET A 42 -19.99 6.09 23.91
C MET A 42 -18.72 5.48 24.52
N VAL A 43 -17.66 5.32 23.74
CA VAL A 43 -16.38 4.79 24.25
C VAL A 43 -15.79 5.72 25.29
N GLU A 44 -15.74 7.03 25.03
CA GLU A 44 -15.25 8.05 25.99
C GLU A 44 -16.03 7.98 27.32
N ALA A 45 -17.36 7.84 27.27
CA ALA A 45 -18.18 7.69 28.47
C ALA A 45 -17.85 6.39 29.24
N THR A 46 -17.69 5.26 28.55
CA THR A 46 -17.35 3.98 29.21
C THR A 46 -15.94 3.98 29.82
N VAL A 47 -14.98 4.67 29.20
CA VAL A 47 -13.63 4.85 29.75
C VAL A 47 -13.72 5.66 31.03
N HIS A 48 -14.42 6.80 30.99
CA HIS A 48 -14.59 7.65 32.18
C HIS A 48 -15.26 6.92 33.35
N GLU A 49 -16.30 6.11 33.08
CA GLU A 49 -16.94 5.29 34.13
C GLU A 49 -15.97 4.28 34.75
N ARG A 50 -15.10 3.67 33.92
CA ARG A 50 -14.08 2.74 34.39
C ARG A 50 -12.99 3.42 35.19
N ASP A 51 -12.54 4.60 34.80
CA ASP A 51 -11.56 5.39 35.55
C ASP A 51 -12.08 5.74 36.95
N VAL A 52 -13.35 6.17 37.06
CA VAL A 52 -14.00 6.41 38.35
C VAL A 52 -14.06 5.13 39.21
N LYS A 53 -14.27 3.97 38.59
CA LYS A 53 -14.27 2.68 39.30
C LYS A 53 -12.87 2.29 39.77
N ILE A 54 -11.84 2.52 38.96
CA ILE A 54 -10.44 2.31 39.32
C ILE A 54 -10.07 3.18 40.51
N GLU A 55 -10.39 4.48 40.48
CA GLU A 55 -10.11 5.42 41.57
C GLU A 55 -10.75 4.96 42.91
N LYS A 56 -11.98 4.42 42.86
CA LYS A 56 -12.64 3.84 44.04
C LYS A 56 -11.92 2.60 44.56
N LEU A 57 -11.46 1.72 43.67
CA LEU A 57 -10.71 0.52 44.05
C LEU A 57 -9.34 0.88 44.63
N GLU A 58 -8.64 1.85 44.05
CA GLU A 58 -7.36 2.35 44.57
C GLU A 58 -7.50 2.90 45.99
N LYS A 59 -8.52 3.72 46.26
CA LYS A 59 -8.83 4.20 47.61
C LYS A 59 -9.09 3.05 48.59
N HIS A 60 -9.77 2.00 48.15
CA HIS A 60 -10.02 0.82 48.98
C HIS A 60 -8.73 0.05 49.29
N VAL A 61 -7.88 -0.16 48.29
CA VAL A 61 -6.58 -0.83 48.45
C VAL A 61 -5.68 -0.03 49.38
N GLU A 62 -5.65 1.29 49.24
CA GLU A 62 -4.87 2.17 50.13
C GLU A 62 -5.36 2.07 51.58
N MET A 63 -6.68 2.07 51.80
CA MET A 63 -7.27 1.89 53.12
C MET A 63 -6.88 0.55 53.75
N GLN A 64 -6.97 -0.54 52.99
CA GLN A 64 -6.56 -1.87 53.46
C GLN A 64 -5.06 -1.93 53.76
N SER A 65 -4.23 -1.31 52.93
CA SER A 65 -2.78 -1.24 53.13
C SER A 65 -2.44 -0.50 54.43
N ARG A 66 -3.09 0.65 54.70
CA ARG A 66 -2.94 1.38 55.97
C ARG A 66 -3.36 0.54 57.19
N LEU A 67 -4.44 -0.24 57.04
CA LEU A 67 -4.90 -1.13 58.12
C LEU A 67 -3.90 -2.25 58.41
N ILE A 68 -3.35 -2.89 57.38
CA ILE A 68 -2.30 -3.90 57.50
C ILE A 68 -1.05 -3.31 58.16
N GLU A 69 -0.64 -2.10 57.76
CA GLU A 69 0.48 -1.37 58.36
C GLU A 69 0.27 -1.14 59.87
N SER A 70 -0.95 -0.74 60.25
CA SER A 70 -1.33 -0.56 61.67
C SER A 70 -1.20 -1.85 62.47
N TYR A 71 -1.72 -2.97 61.95
CA TYR A 71 -1.59 -4.27 62.60
C TYR A 71 -0.14 -4.75 62.70
N ARG A 72 0.68 -4.50 61.67
CA ARG A 72 2.13 -4.79 61.71
C ARG A 72 2.83 -3.99 62.81
N LYS A 73 2.55 -2.70 62.92
CA LYS A 73 3.11 -1.83 63.98
C LYS A 73 2.66 -2.28 65.37
N GLN A 74 1.38 -2.62 65.56
CA GLN A 74 0.85 -3.13 66.82
C GLN A 74 1.54 -4.45 67.23
N SER A 75 1.70 -5.38 66.29
CA SER A 75 2.41 -6.64 66.54
C SER A 75 3.87 -6.39 66.92
N THR A 76 4.56 -5.48 66.23
CA THR A 76 5.95 -5.14 66.51
C THR A 76 6.12 -4.53 67.90
N ASN A 77 5.19 -3.66 68.31
CA ASN A 77 5.16 -3.07 69.66
C ASN A 77 4.94 -4.13 70.76
N MET A 78 4.11 -5.15 70.52
CA MET A 78 3.88 -6.25 71.45
C MET A 78 5.12 -7.13 71.68
N TYR A 79 5.93 -7.34 70.63
CA TYR A 79 7.20 -8.05 70.78
C TYR A 79 8.25 -7.21 71.51
N SER A 80 8.20 -5.87 71.37
CA SER A 80 9.08 -4.96 72.11
C SER A 80 8.76 -4.94 73.61
N THR A 81 7.48 -4.99 74.00
CA THR A 81 7.09 -5.05 75.43
C THR A 81 7.38 -6.40 76.09
N LEU A 82 7.53 -7.48 75.32
CA LEU A 82 7.93 -8.80 75.83
C LEU A 82 9.44 -8.93 76.09
N LEU A 83 10.28 -8.13 75.41
CA LEU A 83 11.73 -8.11 75.63
C LEU A 83 12.13 -7.34 76.91
N ASP A 84 11.25 -6.48 77.43
CA ASP A 84 11.43 -5.81 78.73
C ASP A 84 10.92 -6.64 79.93
N ALA A 85 10.39 -7.85 79.70
CA ALA A 85 9.85 -8.74 80.75
C ALA A 85 10.90 -9.71 81.34
N ASP A 86 12.18 -9.31 81.40
CA ASP A 86 13.29 -10.13 81.91
C ASP A 86 13.48 -10.21 83.47
N PRO A 87 12.70 -9.57 84.37
CA PRO A 87 12.93 -9.74 85.81
C PRO A 87 12.28 -11.00 86.42
N LEU A 88 11.46 -11.77 85.69
CA LEU A 88 10.68 -12.88 86.27
C LEU A 88 11.34 -14.27 86.21
N LYS A 89 12.57 -14.40 85.71
CA LYS A 89 13.28 -15.70 85.63
C LYS A 89 14.33 -15.95 86.72
N LYS A 90 14.50 -15.07 87.71
CA LYS A 90 15.52 -15.20 88.77
C LYS A 90 15.03 -15.53 90.19
N LEU A 91 13.75 -15.85 90.42
CA LEU A 91 13.20 -16.07 91.77
C LEU A 91 12.72 -17.51 92.07
N ARG A 92 13.26 -18.54 91.41
CA ARG A 92 12.81 -19.94 91.61
C ARG A 92 13.93 -20.98 91.79
N ARG A 93 15.10 -20.57 92.26
CA ARG A 93 16.18 -21.49 92.67
C ARG A 93 16.94 -20.94 93.87
N SER A 94 16.33 -20.98 95.04
CA SER A 94 17.00 -20.86 96.34
C SER A 94 15.97 -21.01 97.45
N CYS A 95 15.81 -22.23 97.97
CA CYS A 95 15.44 -22.54 99.36
C CYS A 95 15.28 -24.06 99.44
N ASN A 96 16.13 -24.71 100.24
CA ASN A 96 15.88 -25.89 101.07
C ASN A 96 17.21 -26.54 101.42
N GLN A 97 17.65 -26.39 102.67
CA GLN A 97 18.06 -27.53 103.50
C GLN A 97 18.26 -27.09 104.95
N ASP A 98 17.40 -27.64 105.80
CA ASP A 98 17.37 -27.51 107.25
C ASP A 98 18.35 -28.47 107.93
N ASP A 99 18.72 -28.09 109.15
CA ASP A 99 19.52 -28.79 110.15
C ASP A 99 18.91 -30.11 110.64
N GLU A 100 19.75 -31.04 111.10
CA GLU A 100 19.36 -32.00 112.15
C GLU A 100 20.48 -32.23 113.17
N ASP A 101 20.10 -32.09 114.44
CA ASP A 101 20.86 -32.35 115.66
C ASP A 101 20.72 -33.82 116.12
N THR A 102 21.72 -34.26 116.87
CA THR A 102 21.95 -35.65 117.27
C THR A 102 21.53 -35.96 118.72
N CYS A 103 20.90 -37.13 118.91
CA CYS A 103 20.85 -38.02 120.10
C CYS A 103 20.13 -37.64 121.41
N SER A 104 18.92 -38.20 121.54
CA SER A 104 18.47 -39.23 122.52
C SER A 104 19.07 -39.32 123.94
N THR A 105 18.19 -39.42 124.93
CA THR A 105 18.26 -40.47 125.97
C THR A 105 16.89 -40.91 126.49
N ASN A 106 16.75 -42.24 126.63
CA ASN A 106 16.05 -42.98 127.67
C ASN A 106 14.53 -43.26 127.60
N SER A 107 14.26 -44.45 127.02
CA SER A 107 13.68 -45.61 127.73
C SER A 107 12.30 -45.45 128.38
N ARG A 108 11.24 -45.51 127.56
CA ARG A 108 9.91 -46.02 127.96
C ARG A 108 8.91 -46.25 126.81
N SER A 109 9.32 -46.73 125.62
CA SER A 109 8.49 -46.52 124.41
C SER A 109 8.01 -47.78 123.66
N SER A 110 7.57 -48.87 124.29
CA SER A 110 6.94 -49.95 123.48
C SER A 110 5.58 -49.53 122.90
N SER A 111 4.73 -48.88 123.70
CA SER A 111 3.41 -48.41 123.25
C SER A 111 3.47 -47.13 122.40
N GLU A 112 4.47 -46.28 122.60
CA GLU A 112 4.68 -45.05 121.80
C GLU A 112 5.36 -45.37 120.46
N ASN A 113 6.23 -46.39 120.41
CA ASN A 113 6.82 -46.84 119.15
C ASN A 113 5.76 -47.45 118.24
N ASP A 114 4.79 -48.23 118.74
CA ASP A 114 3.70 -48.76 117.91
C ASP A 114 2.78 -47.66 117.38
N GLN A 115 2.48 -46.63 118.18
CA GLN A 115 1.74 -45.44 117.72
C GLN A 115 2.53 -44.65 116.67
N ARG A 116 3.84 -44.56 116.82
CA ARG A 116 4.74 -43.90 115.85
C ARG A 116 4.85 -44.69 114.55
N VAL A 117 4.92 -46.03 114.63
CA VAL A 117 4.90 -46.92 113.45
C VAL A 117 3.57 -46.76 112.71
N TYR A 118 2.44 -46.78 113.42
CA TYR A 118 1.13 -46.56 112.78
C TYR A 118 1.00 -45.17 112.14
N ALA A 119 1.53 -44.12 112.79
CA ALA A 119 1.58 -42.78 112.21
C ALA A 119 2.45 -42.72 110.95
N LEU A 120 3.59 -43.43 110.94
CA LEU A 120 4.46 -43.57 109.77
C LEU A 120 3.80 -44.38 108.66
N GLU A 121 3.09 -45.47 108.96
CA GLU A 121 2.32 -46.25 107.97
C GLU A 121 1.20 -45.41 107.34
N GLN A 122 0.52 -44.58 108.13
CA GLN A 122 -0.48 -43.65 107.62
C GLN A 122 0.15 -42.55 106.76
N GLN A 123 1.34 -42.06 107.13
CA GLN A 123 2.09 -41.10 106.32
C GLN A 123 2.58 -41.72 105.02
N VAL A 124 3.08 -42.94 105.05
CA VAL A 124 3.48 -43.72 103.86
C VAL A 124 2.27 -43.94 102.95
N SER A 125 1.11 -44.30 103.50
CA SER A 125 -0.13 -44.44 102.72
C SER A 125 -0.57 -43.11 102.08
N ARG A 126 -0.44 -41.99 102.79
CA ARG A 126 -0.69 -40.64 102.24
C ARG A 126 0.32 -40.28 101.14
N LEU A 127 1.60 -40.57 101.34
CA LEU A 127 2.66 -40.33 100.34
C LEU A 127 2.47 -41.20 99.10
N PHE A 128 2.02 -42.46 99.24
CA PHE A 128 1.65 -43.31 98.11
C PHE A 128 0.45 -42.76 97.35
N GLY A 129 -0.58 -42.28 98.06
CA GLY A 129 -1.72 -41.58 97.44
C GLY A 129 -1.27 -40.36 96.64
N GLN A 130 -0.45 -39.49 97.25
CA GLN A 130 0.11 -38.31 96.57
C GLN A 130 1.00 -38.69 95.38
N LEU A 131 1.81 -39.73 95.50
CA LEU A 131 2.67 -40.20 94.42
C LEU A 131 1.85 -40.78 93.26
N GLN A 132 0.69 -41.38 93.55
CA GLN A 132 -0.22 -41.88 92.53
C GLN A 132 -1.01 -40.73 91.85
N GLU A 133 -1.40 -39.71 92.60
CA GLU A 133 -1.97 -38.47 92.06
C GLU A 133 -0.97 -37.72 91.17
N GLU A 134 0.29 -37.58 91.61
CA GLU A 134 1.37 -36.98 90.83
C GLU A 134 1.67 -37.77 89.55
N ARG A 135 1.65 -39.11 89.60
CA ARG A 135 1.75 -39.93 88.39
C ARG A 135 0.59 -39.67 87.42
N GLY A 136 -0.63 -39.57 87.92
CA GLY A 136 -1.78 -39.19 87.09
C GLY A 136 -1.67 -37.78 86.50
N ALA A 137 -1.09 -36.83 87.24
CA ALA A 137 -0.83 -35.48 86.76
C ALA A 137 0.26 -35.46 85.66
N VAL A 138 1.30 -36.28 85.79
CA VAL A 138 2.35 -36.45 84.77
C VAL A 138 1.77 -37.03 83.48
N ASP A 139 0.95 -38.08 83.56
CA ASP A 139 0.30 -38.68 82.39
C ASP A 139 -0.61 -37.67 81.67
N ALA A 140 -1.34 -36.82 82.43
CA ALA A 140 -2.17 -35.77 81.86
C ALA A 140 -1.34 -34.67 81.15
N LEU A 141 -0.19 -34.30 81.71
CA LEU A 141 0.74 -33.36 81.09
C LEU A 141 1.38 -33.93 79.81
N GLU A 142 1.74 -35.22 79.79
CA GLU A 142 2.26 -35.87 78.59
C GLU A 142 1.24 -35.88 77.45
N GLN A 143 -0.03 -36.18 77.76
CA GLN A 143 -1.12 -36.10 76.77
C GLN A 143 -1.32 -34.68 76.24
N GLN A 144 -1.21 -33.67 77.09
CA GLN A 144 -1.30 -32.27 76.67
C GLN A 144 -0.13 -31.87 75.75
N ILE A 145 1.09 -32.33 76.04
CA ILE A 145 2.28 -32.09 75.21
C ILE A 145 2.13 -32.75 73.83
N GLU A 146 1.64 -33.99 73.77
CA GLU A 146 1.33 -34.72 72.52
C GLU A 146 0.33 -33.94 71.64
N LEU A 147 -0.78 -33.49 72.24
CA LEU A 147 -1.78 -32.67 71.54
C LEU A 147 -1.19 -31.36 71.01
N GLN A 148 -0.36 -30.69 71.81
CA GLN A 148 0.28 -29.44 71.40
C GLN A 148 1.31 -29.63 70.29
N LYS A 149 2.06 -30.73 70.29
CA LYS A 149 2.94 -31.12 69.16
C LYS A 149 2.13 -31.32 67.87
N ALA A 150 0.99 -32.01 67.94
CA ALA A 150 0.12 -32.23 66.78
C ALA A 150 -0.44 -30.91 66.21
N VAL A 151 -0.88 -29.99 67.07
CA VAL A 151 -1.34 -28.65 66.68
C VAL A 151 -0.22 -27.84 66.03
N ASN A 152 0.97 -27.80 66.65
CA ASN A 152 2.13 -27.10 66.11
C ASN A 152 2.54 -27.63 64.72
N THR A 153 2.44 -28.94 64.51
CA THR A 153 2.74 -29.56 63.22
C THR A 153 1.74 -29.12 62.14
N LYS A 154 0.45 -29.01 62.48
CA LYS A 154 -0.58 -28.49 61.57
C LYS A 154 -0.35 -27.00 61.26
N LEU A 155 -0.05 -26.19 62.28
CA LEU A 155 0.26 -24.77 62.11
C LEU A 155 1.50 -24.55 61.21
N LEU A 156 2.55 -25.34 61.40
CA LEU A 156 3.75 -25.24 60.56
C LEU A 156 3.45 -25.57 59.09
N LYS A 157 2.57 -26.55 58.84
CA LYS A 157 2.12 -26.89 57.48
C LYS A 157 1.31 -25.74 56.85
N THR A 158 0.40 -25.11 57.60
CA THR A 158 -0.39 -23.98 57.09
C THR A 158 0.49 -22.76 56.82
N VAL A 159 1.42 -22.44 57.72
CA VAL A 159 2.38 -21.34 57.54
C VAL A 159 3.28 -21.59 56.32
N LYS A 160 3.80 -22.81 56.14
CA LYS A 160 4.57 -23.16 54.93
C LYS A 160 3.75 -23.02 53.65
N SER A 161 2.48 -23.42 53.68
CA SER A 161 1.56 -23.27 52.53
C SER A 161 1.31 -21.80 52.20
N LEU A 162 1.00 -20.97 53.21
CA LEU A 162 0.80 -19.53 53.05
C LEU A 162 2.06 -18.83 52.53
N LYS A 163 3.24 -19.21 53.03
CA LYS A 163 4.52 -18.67 52.54
C LYS A 163 4.73 -18.96 51.05
N ARG A 164 4.43 -20.19 50.58
CA ARG A 164 4.55 -20.53 49.15
C ARG A 164 3.57 -19.74 48.29
N LYS A 165 2.31 -19.59 48.74
CA LYS A 165 1.31 -18.78 48.03
C LYS A 165 1.74 -17.31 47.91
N LEU A 166 2.30 -16.75 48.98
CA LEU A 166 2.80 -15.39 48.97
C LEU A 166 4.01 -15.21 48.03
N GLN A 167 4.91 -16.18 47.98
CA GLN A 167 6.04 -16.17 47.02
C GLN A 167 5.55 -16.29 45.57
N GLN A 168 4.57 -17.14 45.31
CA GLN A 168 3.93 -17.24 43.99
C GLN A 168 3.23 -15.93 43.59
N GLU A 169 2.50 -15.26 44.48
CA GLU A 169 1.89 -13.97 44.16
C GLU A 169 2.92 -12.85 43.91
N SER A 170 4.13 -12.95 44.48
CA SER A 170 5.21 -11.98 44.21
C SER A 170 6.03 -12.29 42.96
N GLU A 171 6.09 -13.56 42.54
CA GLU A 171 6.93 -14.03 41.42
C GLU A 171 6.13 -14.30 40.14
N GLU A 172 4.80 -14.52 40.22
CA GLU A 172 3.94 -14.84 39.09
C GLU A 172 2.85 -13.77 38.84
N ASN A 173 3.02 -13.04 37.73
CA ASN A 173 2.01 -12.99 36.66
C ASN A 173 0.84 -11.98 36.68
N SER A 174 1.06 -10.71 36.99
CA SER A 174 0.08 -9.71 36.50
C SER A 174 0.72 -8.41 36.05
N MET A 175 1.44 -7.73 36.93
CA MET A 175 1.92 -6.39 36.64
C MET A 175 3.01 -6.38 35.57
N GLU A 176 4.02 -7.24 35.66
CA GLU A 176 5.13 -7.29 34.69
C GLU A 176 4.67 -7.71 33.29
N HIS A 177 3.76 -8.69 33.20
CA HIS A 177 3.17 -9.08 31.92
C HIS A 177 2.31 -7.96 31.32
N MET A 178 1.47 -7.28 32.12
CA MET A 178 0.71 -6.11 31.65
C MET A 178 1.63 -4.95 31.22
N LEU A 179 2.73 -4.73 31.92
CA LEU A 179 3.74 -3.72 31.57
C LEU A 179 4.41 -4.06 30.24
N HIS A 180 4.79 -5.33 30.04
CA HIS A 180 5.39 -5.79 28.81
C HIS A 180 4.41 -5.70 27.62
N ASP A 181 3.14 -6.06 27.83
CA ASP A 181 2.08 -5.92 26.84
C ASP A 181 1.85 -4.46 26.45
N LEU A 182 1.81 -3.56 27.44
CA LEU A 182 1.69 -2.11 27.22
C LEU A 182 2.90 -1.55 26.46
N GLN A 183 4.11 -1.94 26.84
CA GLN A 183 5.33 -1.53 26.13
C GLN A 183 5.34 -2.01 24.68
N THR A 184 4.88 -3.24 24.43
CA THR A 184 4.80 -3.81 23.08
C THR A 184 3.76 -3.08 22.23
N ARG A 185 2.58 -2.79 22.78
CA ARG A 185 1.55 -2.00 22.09
C ARG A 185 2.03 -0.58 21.81
N TYR A 186 2.69 0.06 22.77
CA TYR A 186 3.23 1.40 22.59
C TYR A 186 4.26 1.46 21.45
N ARG A 187 5.21 0.51 21.42
CA ARG A 187 6.18 0.40 20.31
C ARG A 187 5.48 0.20 18.97
N LYS A 188 4.46 -0.65 18.90
CA LYS A 188 3.69 -0.88 17.67
C LYS A 188 3.00 0.41 17.19
N VAL A 189 2.34 1.13 18.10
CA VAL A 189 1.68 2.41 17.76
C VAL A 189 2.70 3.47 17.34
N SER A 190 3.87 3.54 17.99
CA SER A 190 4.95 4.44 17.61
C SER A 190 5.46 4.16 16.18
N LEU A 191 5.68 2.89 15.84
CA LEU A 191 6.07 2.49 14.49
C LEU A 191 4.96 2.78 13.46
N GLU A 192 3.70 2.51 13.80
CA GLU A 192 2.56 2.87 12.94
C GLU A 192 2.48 4.40 12.74
N GLN A 193 2.77 5.20 13.76
CA GLN A 193 2.82 6.66 13.66
C GLN A 193 3.97 7.13 12.75
N GLU A 194 5.17 6.56 12.89
CA GLU A 194 6.32 6.87 12.02
C GLU A 194 6.05 6.49 10.56
N THR A 195 5.46 5.33 10.31
CA THR A 195 5.09 4.91 8.95
C THR A 195 4.01 5.81 8.33
N ASN A 196 2.99 6.20 9.11
CA ASN A 196 1.94 7.11 8.65
C ASN A 196 2.47 8.52 8.36
N THR A 197 3.38 9.03 9.19
CA THR A 197 4.02 10.34 8.96
C THR A 197 4.89 10.32 7.71
N ALA A 198 5.71 9.29 7.51
CA ALA A 198 6.49 9.11 6.29
C ALA A 198 5.61 9.00 5.03
N ALA A 199 4.48 8.25 5.12
CA ALA A 199 3.52 8.16 4.02
C ALA A 199 2.86 9.51 3.69
N LEU A 200 2.57 10.31 4.72
CA LEU A 200 2.01 11.66 4.57
C LEU A 200 3.00 12.63 3.93
N GLU A 201 4.27 12.58 4.31
CA GLU A 201 5.34 13.36 3.66
C GLU A 201 5.53 12.98 2.19
N ALA A 202 5.50 11.68 1.89
CA ALA A 202 5.57 11.18 0.51
C ALA A 202 4.36 11.63 -0.32
N ALA A 203 3.15 11.62 0.26
CA ALA A 203 1.95 12.12 -0.39
C ALA A 203 2.01 13.63 -0.65
N ASN A 204 2.46 14.43 0.32
CA ASN A 204 2.63 15.87 0.16
C ASN A 204 3.67 16.20 -0.92
N SER A 205 4.77 15.45 -0.99
CA SER A 205 5.78 15.60 -2.03
C SER A 205 5.26 15.24 -3.43
N LYS A 206 4.29 14.31 -3.54
CA LYS A 206 3.59 14.02 -4.80
C LYS A 206 2.65 15.16 -5.18
N ILE A 207 1.86 15.67 -4.23
CA ILE A 207 0.96 16.81 -4.45
C ILE A 207 1.73 18.03 -4.94
N ALA A 208 2.87 18.35 -4.31
CA ALA A 208 3.72 19.47 -4.73
C ALA A 208 4.19 19.33 -6.19
N ARG A 209 4.63 18.13 -6.61
CA ARG A 209 5.02 17.86 -8.00
C ARG A 209 3.84 18.01 -8.97
N CYS A 210 2.67 17.47 -8.63
CA CYS A 210 1.48 17.61 -9.47
C CYS A 210 1.03 19.06 -9.60
N LEU A 211 1.20 19.88 -8.57
CA LEU A 211 0.91 21.32 -8.65
C LEU A 211 1.88 22.05 -9.59
N MET A 212 3.18 21.75 -9.52
CA MET A 212 4.16 22.31 -10.46
C MET A 212 3.87 21.90 -11.91
N GLU A 213 3.56 20.62 -12.14
CA GLU A 213 3.21 20.12 -13.47
C GLU A 213 1.92 20.77 -14.00
N LYS A 214 0.93 20.98 -13.13
CA LYS A 214 -0.29 21.71 -13.48
C LYS A 214 0.03 23.15 -13.92
N GLU A 215 0.84 23.88 -13.16
CA GLU A 215 1.24 25.26 -13.51
C GLU A 215 2.00 25.31 -14.85
N GLU A 216 2.88 24.35 -15.10
CA GLU A 216 3.60 24.23 -16.38
C GLU A 216 2.64 23.95 -17.55
N LEU A 217 1.69 23.04 -17.37
CA LEU A 217 0.67 22.75 -18.38
C LEU A 217 -0.25 23.95 -18.64
N GLU A 218 -0.64 24.69 -17.60
CA GLU A 218 -1.43 25.92 -17.76
C GLU A 218 -0.66 26.98 -18.55
N ALA A 219 0.64 27.16 -18.27
CA ALA A 219 1.50 28.06 -19.03
C ALA A 219 1.65 27.61 -20.50
N ARG A 220 1.80 26.31 -20.75
CA ARG A 220 1.90 25.74 -22.10
C ARG A 220 0.61 25.91 -22.90
N ILE A 221 -0.55 25.69 -22.28
CA ILE A 221 -1.86 25.91 -22.91
C ILE A 221 -2.03 27.37 -23.30
N LEU A 222 -1.63 28.30 -22.42
CA LEU A 222 -1.69 29.73 -22.72
C LEU A 222 -0.78 30.10 -23.92
N GLY A 223 0.42 29.54 -23.98
CA GLY A 223 1.35 29.71 -25.10
C GLY A 223 0.77 29.21 -26.42
N ILE A 224 0.25 27.97 -26.44
CA ILE A 224 -0.37 27.38 -27.63
C ILE A 224 -1.62 28.17 -28.06
N SER A 225 -2.43 28.62 -27.11
CA SER A 225 -3.63 29.42 -27.41
C SER A 225 -3.27 30.75 -28.08
N LYS A 226 -2.18 31.39 -27.65
CA LYS A 226 -1.66 32.61 -28.28
C LYS A 226 -1.17 32.33 -29.69
N GLN A 227 -0.38 31.28 -29.89
CA GLN A 227 0.11 30.88 -31.22
C GLN A 227 -1.05 30.59 -32.17
N HIS A 228 -2.08 29.85 -31.71
CA HIS A 228 -3.26 29.57 -32.50
C HIS A 228 -4.00 30.85 -32.92
N GLN A 229 -4.09 31.84 -32.03
CA GLN A 229 -4.69 33.14 -32.36
C GLN A 229 -3.87 33.90 -33.42
N ASP A 230 -2.54 33.84 -33.33
CA ASP A 230 -1.64 34.44 -34.33
C ASP A 230 -1.81 33.76 -35.69
N ASP A 231 -1.88 32.42 -35.72
CA ASP A 231 -2.13 31.64 -36.94
C ASP A 231 -3.50 31.98 -37.58
N LEU A 232 -4.55 32.13 -36.76
CA LEU A 232 -5.87 32.56 -37.24
C LEU A 232 -5.82 33.96 -37.87
N ASN A 233 -5.04 34.88 -37.29
CA ASN A 233 -4.85 36.22 -37.85
C ASN A 233 -4.14 36.17 -39.21
N VAL A 234 -3.12 35.30 -39.34
CA VAL A 234 -2.40 35.09 -40.62
C VAL A 234 -3.32 34.49 -41.67
N ILE A 235 -4.11 33.47 -41.32
CA ILE A 235 -5.09 32.85 -42.23
C ILE A 235 -6.13 33.89 -42.69
N ALA A 236 -6.63 34.73 -41.77
CA ALA A 236 -7.57 35.78 -42.12
C ALA A 236 -6.95 36.79 -43.10
N ALA A 237 -5.69 37.21 -42.88
CA ALA A 237 -4.98 38.10 -43.80
C ALA A 237 -4.80 37.46 -45.19
N LYS A 238 -4.43 36.18 -45.25
CA LYS A 238 -4.29 35.43 -46.51
C LYS A 238 -5.61 35.25 -47.25
N ASN A 239 -6.71 35.01 -46.53
CA ASN A 239 -8.04 34.95 -47.13
C ASN A 239 -8.45 36.28 -47.77
N ASN A 240 -8.14 37.41 -47.13
CA ASN A 240 -8.40 38.73 -47.71
C ASN A 240 -7.57 38.95 -48.99
N GLU A 241 -6.29 38.55 -48.99
CA GLU A 241 -5.42 38.61 -50.16
C GLU A 241 -5.99 37.77 -51.33
N ILE A 242 -6.42 36.54 -51.04
CA ILE A 242 -7.07 35.64 -52.01
C ILE A 242 -8.35 36.27 -52.57
N GLN A 243 -9.19 36.89 -51.75
CA GLN A 243 -10.41 37.57 -52.21
C GLN A 243 -10.09 38.73 -53.16
N GLU A 244 -9.05 39.52 -52.88
CA GLU A 244 -8.62 40.60 -53.79
C GLU A 244 -8.07 40.07 -55.11
N LEU A 245 -7.33 38.95 -55.08
CA LEU A 245 -6.87 38.28 -56.29
C LEU A 245 -8.03 37.75 -57.13
N HIS A 246 -9.03 37.09 -56.52
CA HIS A 246 -10.23 36.65 -57.23
C HIS A 246 -10.99 37.80 -57.89
N LYS A 247 -11.09 38.98 -57.25
CA LYS A 247 -11.68 40.18 -57.87
C LYS A 247 -10.90 40.63 -59.10
N LYS A 248 -9.56 40.56 -59.07
CA LYS A 248 -8.71 40.91 -60.22
C LYS A 248 -8.88 39.91 -61.36
N ILE A 249 -8.88 38.61 -61.06
CA ILE A 249 -9.12 37.55 -62.05
C ILE A 249 -10.49 37.75 -62.71
N GLY A 250 -11.55 37.95 -61.93
CA GLY A 250 -12.89 38.17 -62.50
C GLY A 250 -13.00 39.44 -63.38
N LYS A 251 -12.15 40.46 -63.17
CA LYS A 251 -12.05 41.62 -64.09
C LYS A 251 -11.33 41.25 -65.38
N GLN A 252 -10.26 40.46 -65.29
CA GLN A 252 -9.52 39.98 -66.45
C GLN A 252 -10.37 39.03 -67.31
N GLU A 253 -11.13 38.13 -66.70
CA GLU A 253 -12.05 37.23 -67.41
C GLU A 253 -13.11 38.00 -68.20
N ARG A 254 -13.69 39.06 -67.62
CA ARG A 254 -14.64 39.94 -68.35
C ARG A 254 -13.98 40.63 -69.53
N TYR A 255 -12.78 41.17 -69.33
CA TYR A 255 -12.03 41.81 -70.40
C TYR A 255 -11.70 40.82 -71.55
N ILE A 256 -11.32 39.59 -71.21
CA ILE A 256 -11.11 38.53 -72.20
C ILE A 256 -12.42 38.23 -72.94
N ALA A 257 -13.53 38.10 -72.24
CA ALA A 257 -14.83 37.85 -72.86
C ALA A 257 -15.26 38.98 -73.82
N ASP A 258 -15.03 40.24 -73.45
CA ASP A 258 -15.29 41.41 -74.30
C ASP A 258 -14.41 41.37 -75.56
N LEU A 259 -13.10 41.11 -75.40
CA LEU A 259 -12.20 40.94 -76.53
C LEU A 259 -12.62 39.77 -77.44
N GLU A 260 -13.00 38.64 -76.88
CA GLU A 260 -13.50 37.49 -77.64
C GLU A 260 -14.78 37.83 -78.43
N ALA A 261 -15.68 38.64 -77.86
CA ALA A 261 -16.87 39.13 -78.55
C ALA A 261 -16.50 40.07 -79.71
N ASP A 262 -15.55 40.97 -79.51
CA ASP A 262 -15.03 41.85 -80.56
C ASP A 262 -14.36 41.06 -81.68
N TYR A 263 -13.51 40.08 -81.35
CA TYR A 263 -12.86 39.18 -82.33
C TYR A 263 -13.88 38.35 -83.12
N LYS A 264 -14.94 37.83 -82.48
CA LYS A 264 -16.03 37.13 -83.18
C LYS A 264 -16.80 38.06 -84.11
N THR A 265 -16.98 39.32 -83.74
CA THR A 265 -17.67 40.33 -84.55
C THR A 265 -16.81 40.76 -85.74
N LEU A 266 -15.49 40.91 -85.57
CA LEU A 266 -14.55 41.13 -86.68
C LEU A 266 -14.43 39.91 -87.60
N GLY A 267 -14.42 38.69 -87.03
CA GLY A 267 -14.36 37.44 -87.78
C GLY A 267 -15.61 37.18 -88.63
N THR A 268 -16.78 37.70 -88.23
CA THR A 268 -18.01 37.62 -89.03
C THR A 268 -18.09 38.69 -90.13
N MET A 269 -17.29 39.76 -90.07
CA MET A 269 -17.19 40.76 -91.16
C MET A 269 -16.27 40.35 -92.32
N ILE A 270 -15.56 39.22 -92.23
CA ILE A 270 -14.73 38.68 -93.32
C ILE A 270 -15.33 37.35 -93.81
N PRO A 271 -16.29 37.34 -94.76
CA PRO A 271 -16.72 36.12 -95.41
C PRO A 271 -15.70 35.77 -96.50
N GLY A 272 -14.60 35.13 -96.12
CA GLY A 272 -13.61 34.74 -97.13
C GLY A 272 -12.38 34.05 -96.56
N LYS A 273 -12.34 32.72 -96.72
CA LYS A 273 -11.15 31.89 -96.89
C LYS A 273 -9.90 32.30 -96.09
N THR A 274 -9.66 31.61 -94.98
CA THR A 274 -8.52 30.70 -94.78
C THR A 274 -8.60 30.17 -93.35
N GLN A 275 -8.57 28.84 -93.16
CA GLN A 275 -8.21 28.29 -91.86
C GLN A 275 -6.76 28.74 -91.57
N SER A 276 -6.63 29.78 -90.76
CA SER A 276 -5.35 30.39 -90.38
C SER A 276 -4.59 29.45 -89.46
N THR A 277 -3.29 29.32 -89.68
CA THR A 277 -2.32 28.64 -88.81
C THR A 277 -2.38 29.10 -87.35
N GLU A 278 -2.88 30.31 -87.09
CA GLU A 278 -3.17 30.81 -85.73
C GLU A 278 -4.26 30.02 -85.00
N ALA A 279 -5.31 29.59 -85.69
CA ALA A 279 -6.39 28.82 -85.06
C ALA A 279 -5.88 27.45 -84.59
N GLN A 280 -4.99 26.82 -85.36
CA GLN A 280 -4.33 25.57 -84.95
C GLN A 280 -3.32 25.79 -83.80
N HIS A 281 -2.59 26.91 -83.79
CA HIS A 281 -1.70 27.26 -82.68
C HIS A 281 -2.45 27.53 -81.38
N LEU A 282 -3.58 28.26 -81.44
CA LEU A 282 -4.47 28.50 -80.30
C LEU A 282 -5.09 27.20 -79.79
N GLN A 283 -5.51 26.30 -80.69
CA GLN A 283 -6.04 24.99 -80.29
C GLN A 283 -4.96 24.12 -79.62
N GLY A 284 -3.70 24.21 -80.06
CA GLY A 284 -2.56 23.58 -79.39
C GLY A 284 -2.25 24.19 -78.02
N GLN A 285 -2.41 25.50 -77.84
CA GLN A 285 -2.29 26.14 -76.53
C GLN A 285 -3.41 25.72 -75.58
N ILE A 286 -4.65 25.63 -76.05
CA ILE A 286 -5.80 25.15 -75.26
C ILE A 286 -5.57 23.70 -74.82
N ALA A 287 -5.07 22.84 -75.72
CA ALA A 287 -4.74 21.44 -75.37
C ALA A 287 -3.67 21.36 -74.27
N ARG A 288 -2.57 22.13 -74.39
CA ARG A 288 -1.52 22.19 -73.36
C ARG A 288 -2.03 22.74 -72.03
N LYS A 289 -2.90 23.75 -72.06
CA LYS A 289 -3.50 24.30 -70.84
C LYS A 289 -4.47 23.34 -70.17
N ASN A 290 -5.21 22.54 -70.95
CA ASN A 290 -6.05 21.48 -70.41
C ASN A 290 -5.24 20.34 -69.79
N GLU A 291 -4.08 19.99 -70.36
CA GLU A 291 -3.15 19.02 -69.76
C GLU A 291 -2.56 19.55 -68.44
N GLU A 292 -2.16 20.82 -68.39
CA GLU A 292 -1.67 21.48 -67.16
C GLU A 292 -2.76 21.52 -66.07
N LEU A 293 -4.01 21.78 -66.46
CA LEU A 293 -5.16 21.77 -65.55
C LEU A 293 -5.46 20.37 -65.01
N ALA A 294 -5.39 19.33 -65.85
CA ALA A 294 -5.55 17.94 -65.42
C ALA A 294 -4.45 17.48 -64.46
N ALA A 295 -3.21 17.95 -64.66
CA ALA A 295 -2.09 17.69 -63.75
C ALA A 295 -2.31 18.36 -62.37
N LEU A 296 -2.73 19.63 -62.36
CA LEU A 296 -3.06 20.36 -61.13
C LEU A 296 -4.25 19.75 -60.39
N GLU A 297 -5.27 19.25 -61.09
CA GLU A 297 -6.40 18.54 -60.46
C GLU A 297 -5.97 17.23 -59.80
N LEU A 298 -5.01 16.52 -60.40
CA LEU A 298 -4.46 15.29 -59.84
C LEU A 298 -3.60 15.59 -58.60
N GLU A 299 -2.77 16.63 -58.64
CA GLU A 299 -1.99 17.11 -57.49
C GLU A 299 -2.89 17.57 -56.34
N ASN A 300 -3.99 18.27 -56.63
CA ASN A 300 -4.95 18.70 -55.62
C ASN A 300 -5.65 17.51 -54.95
N LYS A 301 -6.00 16.47 -55.72
CA LYS A 301 -6.54 15.21 -55.18
C LYS A 301 -5.53 14.49 -54.30
N GLN A 302 -4.24 14.55 -54.65
CA GLN A 302 -3.16 13.99 -53.83
C GLN A 302 -3.04 14.74 -52.50
N LEU A 303 -2.99 16.07 -52.54
CA LEU A 303 -2.90 16.93 -51.35
C LEU A 303 -4.13 16.79 -50.42
N LEU A 304 -5.32 16.58 -50.97
CA LEU A 304 -6.52 16.30 -50.18
C LEU A 304 -6.43 14.95 -49.45
N ARG A 305 -5.89 13.91 -50.09
CA ARG A 305 -5.63 12.63 -49.41
C ARG A 305 -4.57 12.79 -48.32
N ASP A 306 -3.50 13.52 -48.58
CA ASP A 306 -2.44 13.76 -47.60
C ASP A 306 -2.96 14.57 -46.39
N LEU A 307 -3.88 15.52 -46.62
CA LEU A 307 -4.58 16.23 -45.55
C LEU A 307 -5.51 15.32 -44.72
N GLU A 308 -6.14 14.34 -45.36
CA GLU A 308 -7.02 13.38 -44.68
C GLU A 308 -6.23 12.36 -43.84
N VAL A 309 -5.06 11.95 -44.33
CA VAL A 309 -4.06 11.18 -43.58
C VAL A 309 -3.50 12.03 -42.41
N ALA A 310 -3.15 13.29 -42.64
CA ALA A 310 -2.69 14.17 -41.57
C ALA A 310 -3.77 14.44 -40.50
N ARG A 311 -5.05 14.55 -40.89
CA ARG A 311 -6.17 14.70 -39.95
C ARG A 311 -6.42 13.46 -39.11
N THR A 312 -6.23 12.27 -39.66
CA THR A 312 -6.36 11.02 -38.90
C THR A 312 -5.21 10.87 -37.91
N ILE A 313 -3.98 11.18 -38.32
CA ILE A 313 -2.80 11.22 -37.43
C ILE A 313 -2.98 12.25 -36.28
N CYS A 314 -3.53 13.43 -36.55
CA CYS A 314 -3.79 14.45 -35.52
C CYS A 314 -5.02 14.16 -34.64
N SER A 315 -5.85 13.15 -34.96
CA SER A 315 -7.00 12.76 -34.16
C SER A 315 -6.68 11.70 -33.09
N GLU A 316 -5.43 11.20 -33.04
CA GLU A 316 -4.97 10.18 -32.08
C GLU A 316 -4.60 10.74 -30.69
N ASP A 317 -4.68 12.06 -30.48
CA ASP A 317 -4.27 12.70 -29.21
C ASP A 317 -5.36 12.76 -28.12
N LYS A 318 -6.40 11.93 -28.19
CA LYS A 318 -7.41 11.85 -27.11
C LYS A 318 -7.67 10.44 -26.61
N ALA A 319 -7.24 10.24 -25.36
CA ALA A 319 -7.66 9.26 -24.37
C ALA A 319 -6.75 8.04 -24.18
N HIS A 320 -5.67 8.23 -23.42
CA HIS A 320 -5.11 7.17 -22.58
C HIS A 320 -6.11 6.73 -21.51
N THR A 321 -6.96 5.78 -21.86
CA THR A 321 -7.58 4.85 -20.91
C THR A 321 -7.81 3.53 -21.66
N ASN A 322 -6.94 2.53 -21.42
CA ASN A 322 -7.08 1.13 -21.88
C ASN A 322 -7.57 0.95 -23.33
N LEU A 323 -6.76 1.32 -24.33
CA LEU A 323 -7.09 1.02 -25.73
C LEU A 323 -6.99 -0.49 -25.97
N ALA A 324 -8.14 -1.12 -26.15
CA ALA A 324 -8.21 -2.34 -26.94
C ALA A 324 -7.82 -1.97 -28.38
N PHE A 325 -6.75 -2.57 -28.91
CA PHE A 325 -6.34 -2.41 -30.31
C PHE A 325 -7.55 -2.52 -31.24
N GLY A 326 -7.77 -1.48 -32.04
CA GLY A 326 -8.77 -1.46 -33.10
C GLY A 326 -8.35 -2.35 -34.27
N LEU A 327 -9.28 -2.62 -35.19
CA LEU A 327 -8.98 -3.39 -36.40
C LEU A 327 -7.93 -2.69 -37.27
N THR A 328 -8.00 -1.36 -37.35
CA THR A 328 -7.05 -0.51 -38.07
C THR A 328 -5.63 -0.61 -37.51
N ASP A 329 -5.51 -0.61 -36.18
CA ASP A 329 -4.21 -0.70 -35.50
C ASP A 329 -3.60 -2.09 -35.74
N LEU A 330 -4.44 -3.13 -35.72
CA LEU A 330 -4.01 -4.50 -36.02
C LEU A 330 -3.61 -4.67 -37.48
N ASP A 331 -4.31 -4.04 -38.44
CA ASP A 331 -3.95 -4.05 -39.87
C ASP A 331 -2.58 -3.39 -40.09
N GLN A 332 -2.34 -2.25 -39.44
CA GLN A 332 -1.06 -1.54 -39.53
C GLN A 332 0.07 -2.37 -38.92
N ILE A 333 -0.13 -2.96 -37.74
CA ILE A 333 0.90 -3.78 -37.09
C ILE A 333 1.16 -5.06 -37.90
N HIS A 334 0.12 -5.70 -38.44
CA HIS A 334 0.27 -6.90 -39.28
C HIS A 334 1.06 -6.58 -40.56
N THR A 335 0.72 -5.48 -41.22
CA THR A 335 1.43 -4.98 -42.40
C THR A 335 2.90 -4.70 -42.11
N GLN A 336 3.19 -4.08 -40.97
CA GLN A 336 4.56 -3.81 -40.56
C GLN A 336 5.33 -5.09 -40.25
N ALA A 337 4.71 -6.07 -39.57
CA ALA A 337 5.33 -7.36 -39.29
C ALA A 337 5.70 -8.09 -40.59
N LEU A 338 4.79 -8.17 -41.57
CA LEU A 338 5.06 -8.79 -42.87
C LEU A 338 6.18 -8.07 -43.65
N ARG A 339 6.25 -6.74 -43.57
CA ARG A 339 7.38 -5.98 -44.17
C ARG A 339 8.71 -6.31 -43.50
N VAL A 340 8.72 -6.49 -42.18
CA VAL A 340 9.92 -6.91 -41.45
C VAL A 340 10.34 -8.30 -41.91
N GLU A 341 9.42 -9.26 -42.01
CA GLU A 341 9.72 -10.61 -42.51
C GLU A 341 10.32 -10.58 -43.93
N HIS A 342 9.69 -9.85 -44.85
CA HIS A 342 10.19 -9.70 -46.23
C HIS A 342 11.59 -9.11 -46.27
N LYS A 343 11.81 -7.98 -45.58
CA LYS A 343 13.14 -7.34 -45.51
C LYS A 343 14.19 -8.27 -44.90
N THR A 344 13.83 -9.00 -43.85
CA THR A 344 14.70 -9.97 -43.18
C THR A 344 15.06 -11.10 -44.13
N GLN A 345 14.12 -11.61 -44.92
CA GLN A 345 14.37 -12.65 -45.91
C GLN A 345 15.26 -12.19 -47.07
N VAL A 346 15.04 -10.96 -47.58
CA VAL A 346 15.87 -10.36 -48.62
C VAL A 346 17.30 -10.15 -48.11
N ILE A 347 17.47 -9.61 -46.90
CA ILE A 347 18.80 -9.42 -46.31
C ILE A 347 19.50 -10.77 -46.06
N ALA A 348 18.78 -11.79 -45.57
CA ALA A 348 19.36 -13.12 -45.42
C ALA A 348 19.85 -13.68 -46.77
N SER A 349 19.07 -13.48 -47.84
CA SER A 349 19.46 -13.87 -49.20
C SER A 349 20.66 -13.07 -49.71
N MET A 350 20.78 -11.79 -49.32
CA MET A 350 21.96 -10.97 -49.62
C MET A 350 23.21 -11.48 -48.92
N VAL A 351 23.10 -11.91 -47.66
CA VAL A 351 24.24 -12.49 -46.92
C VAL A 351 24.71 -13.79 -47.56
N ASP A 352 23.78 -14.68 -47.91
CA ASP A 352 24.11 -15.95 -48.57
C ASP A 352 24.74 -15.68 -49.97
N SER A 353 24.14 -14.76 -50.74
CA SER A 353 24.64 -14.33 -52.06
C SER A 353 26.01 -13.64 -51.99
N TYR A 354 26.32 -12.92 -50.91
CA TYR A 354 27.61 -12.29 -50.70
C TYR A 354 28.74 -13.31 -50.53
N GLU A 355 28.47 -14.45 -49.88
CA GLU A 355 29.45 -15.54 -49.76
C GLU A 355 29.68 -16.25 -51.12
N ASP A 356 28.67 -16.31 -51.99
CA ASP A 356 28.69 -16.99 -53.30
C ASP A 356 28.97 -16.07 -54.52
N GLY A 357 29.10 -14.75 -54.31
CA GLY A 357 29.37 -13.78 -55.38
C GLY A 357 28.17 -13.44 -56.29
N GLY A 358 26.94 -13.54 -55.78
CA GLY A 358 25.72 -13.28 -56.55
C GLY A 358 25.31 -11.80 -56.69
N ASP A 359 24.15 -11.55 -57.31
CA ASP A 359 23.65 -10.21 -57.62
C ASP A 359 23.06 -9.49 -56.39
N LEU A 360 23.93 -8.84 -55.63
CA LEU A 360 23.56 -8.07 -54.45
C LEU A 360 22.72 -6.82 -54.78
N HIS A 361 22.89 -6.26 -55.98
CA HIS A 361 22.20 -5.03 -56.39
C HIS A 361 20.72 -5.31 -56.72
N GLY A 362 20.44 -6.42 -57.40
CA GLY A 362 19.08 -6.88 -57.63
C GLY A 362 18.32 -7.14 -56.32
N LEU A 363 18.98 -7.74 -55.32
CA LEU A 363 18.38 -7.99 -54.01
C LEU A 363 18.15 -6.69 -53.21
N LEU A 364 19.03 -5.69 -53.31
CA LEU A 364 18.83 -4.39 -52.67
C LEU A 364 17.56 -3.68 -53.18
N LEU A 365 17.25 -3.80 -54.47
CA LEU A 365 16.04 -3.22 -55.05
C LEU A 365 14.76 -3.89 -54.53
N GLN A 366 14.83 -5.17 -54.13
CA GLN A 366 13.69 -5.93 -53.60
C GLN A 366 13.35 -5.59 -52.15
N LEU A 367 14.21 -4.85 -51.43
CA LEU A 367 13.95 -4.48 -50.03
C LEU A 367 12.70 -3.62 -49.88
N ASP A 368 12.41 -2.77 -50.86
CA ASP A 368 11.27 -1.85 -50.82
C ASP A 368 10.09 -2.32 -51.69
N ASP A 369 10.11 -3.58 -52.13
CA ASP A 369 8.97 -4.17 -52.84
C ASP A 369 7.72 -4.15 -51.95
N PRO A 370 6.54 -3.80 -52.52
CA PRO A 370 5.30 -3.79 -51.78
C PRO A 370 4.94 -5.21 -51.33
N VAL A 371 4.68 -5.37 -50.04
CA VAL A 371 4.21 -6.63 -49.47
C VAL A 371 2.68 -6.65 -49.52
N ASP A 372 2.12 -7.66 -50.19
CA ASP A 372 0.68 -7.88 -50.24
C ASP A 372 0.18 -8.30 -48.85
N THR A 373 -0.70 -7.48 -48.27
CA THR A 373 -1.25 -7.72 -46.93
C THR A 373 -2.70 -8.14 -47.02
N PRO A 374 -3.09 -9.29 -46.46
CA PRO A 374 -4.49 -9.67 -46.37
C PRO A 374 -5.23 -8.69 -45.45
N ILE A 375 -6.43 -8.26 -45.85
CA ILE A 375 -7.28 -7.37 -45.05
C ILE A 375 -7.83 -8.16 -43.86
N LEU A 376 -7.61 -7.68 -42.63
CA LEU A 376 -8.16 -8.33 -41.44
C LEU A 376 -9.68 -8.16 -41.38
N THR A 377 -10.41 -9.26 -41.16
CA THR A 377 -11.89 -9.23 -41.14
C THR A 377 -12.48 -9.11 -39.73
N SER A 378 -11.70 -9.41 -38.68
CA SER A 378 -12.13 -9.28 -37.28
C SER A 378 -10.98 -9.00 -36.31
N ILE A 379 -11.29 -8.40 -35.15
CA ILE A 379 -10.29 -8.04 -34.13
C ILE A 379 -9.62 -9.29 -33.52
N GLN A 380 -10.36 -10.39 -33.35
CA GLN A 380 -9.80 -11.63 -32.79
C GLN A 380 -8.84 -12.31 -33.78
N GLU A 381 -9.25 -12.39 -35.04
CA GLU A 381 -8.39 -12.86 -36.13
C GLU A 381 -7.15 -11.96 -36.27
N GLY A 382 -7.33 -10.64 -36.24
CA GLY A 382 -6.24 -9.67 -36.32
C GLY A 382 -5.21 -9.83 -35.21
N LYS A 383 -5.65 -10.00 -33.97
CA LYS A 383 -4.72 -10.27 -32.85
C LYS A 383 -3.94 -11.56 -33.04
N GLN A 384 -4.57 -12.61 -33.56
CA GLN A 384 -3.92 -13.89 -33.80
C GLN A 384 -2.91 -13.81 -34.95
N GLN A 385 -3.28 -13.18 -36.07
CA GLN A 385 -2.41 -13.03 -37.24
C GLN A 385 -1.22 -12.11 -36.95
N VAL A 386 -1.45 -11.00 -36.22
CA VAL A 386 -0.38 -10.13 -35.72
C VAL A 386 0.58 -10.91 -34.82
N LEU A 387 0.06 -11.67 -33.85
CA LEU A 387 0.91 -12.44 -32.94
C LEU A 387 1.77 -13.46 -33.69
N MET A 388 1.19 -14.19 -34.65
CA MET A 388 1.92 -15.14 -35.48
C MET A 388 3.03 -14.47 -36.29
N SER A 389 2.71 -13.36 -36.95
CA SER A 389 3.67 -12.62 -37.78
C SER A 389 4.79 -12.02 -36.92
N LEU A 390 4.49 -11.52 -35.73
CA LEU A 390 5.51 -11.01 -34.81
C LEU A 390 6.44 -12.13 -34.30
N LEU A 391 5.90 -13.30 -33.97
CA LEU A 391 6.71 -14.45 -33.56
C LEU A 391 7.61 -14.94 -34.71
N GLN A 392 7.08 -14.97 -35.92
CA GLN A 392 7.84 -15.34 -37.12
C GLN A 392 8.94 -14.30 -37.43
N SER A 393 8.59 -13.01 -37.42
CA SER A 393 9.55 -11.90 -37.55
C SER A 393 10.68 -12.00 -36.53
N GLN A 394 10.34 -12.25 -35.25
CA GLN A 394 11.33 -12.41 -34.19
C GLN A 394 12.28 -13.58 -34.48
N SER A 395 11.73 -14.75 -34.84
CA SER A 395 12.54 -15.93 -35.16
C SER A 395 13.46 -15.68 -36.37
N MET A 396 12.99 -14.97 -37.41
CA MET A 396 13.82 -14.64 -38.57
C MET A 396 14.93 -13.64 -38.21
N LEU A 397 14.64 -12.65 -37.38
CA LEU A 397 15.63 -11.67 -36.91
C LEU A 397 16.70 -12.32 -36.03
N ASP A 398 16.31 -13.22 -35.13
CA ASP A 398 17.24 -13.98 -34.28
C ASP A 398 18.18 -14.85 -35.15
N ASN A 399 17.62 -15.57 -36.14
CA ASN A 399 18.41 -16.33 -37.10
C ASN A 399 19.36 -15.46 -37.92
N MET A 400 18.93 -14.25 -38.32
CA MET A 400 19.79 -13.29 -39.02
C MET A 400 20.92 -12.78 -38.14
N SER A 401 20.64 -12.47 -36.87
CA SER A 401 21.65 -12.06 -35.89
C SER A 401 22.74 -13.13 -35.76
N ASP A 402 22.36 -14.41 -35.64
CA ASP A 402 23.29 -15.52 -35.56
C ASP A 402 24.12 -15.69 -36.84
N ARG A 403 23.50 -15.56 -38.01
CA ARG A 403 24.21 -15.59 -39.31
C ARG A 403 25.23 -14.47 -39.42
N PHE A 404 24.85 -13.23 -39.11
CA PHE A 404 25.77 -12.10 -39.14
C PHE A 404 26.93 -12.26 -38.15
N ALA A 405 26.64 -12.72 -36.93
CA ALA A 405 27.68 -12.99 -35.94
C ALA A 405 28.68 -14.07 -36.43
N SER A 406 28.17 -15.15 -37.02
CA SER A 406 28.99 -16.23 -37.59
C SER A 406 29.84 -15.76 -38.77
N THR A 407 29.25 -15.08 -39.75
CA THR A 407 29.96 -14.56 -40.93
C THR A 407 31.01 -13.51 -40.52
N TYR A 408 30.67 -12.63 -39.57
CA TYR A 408 31.62 -11.64 -39.04
C TYR A 408 32.79 -12.29 -38.29
N ALA A 409 32.51 -13.28 -37.43
CA ALA A 409 33.56 -14.04 -36.74
C ALA A 409 34.46 -14.80 -37.72
N ARG A 410 33.90 -15.38 -38.79
CA ARG A 410 34.66 -16.05 -39.86
C ARG A 410 35.56 -15.06 -40.61
N ALA A 411 35.05 -13.88 -40.96
CA ALA A 411 35.81 -12.84 -41.64
C ALA A 411 36.97 -12.30 -40.77
N LEU A 412 36.72 -12.04 -39.48
CA LEU A 412 37.77 -11.67 -38.52
C LEU A 412 38.83 -12.77 -38.37
N GLY A 413 38.40 -14.04 -38.24
CA GLY A 413 39.30 -15.18 -38.16
C GLY A 413 40.18 -15.32 -39.40
N ALA A 414 39.61 -15.13 -40.60
CA ALA A 414 40.36 -15.14 -41.85
C ALA A 414 41.37 -13.98 -41.95
N GLN A 415 41.00 -12.77 -41.51
CA GLN A 415 41.92 -11.63 -41.48
C GLN A 415 43.07 -11.84 -40.49
N CYS A 416 42.79 -12.40 -39.31
CA CYS A 416 43.82 -12.74 -38.33
C CYS A 416 44.74 -13.89 -38.79
N ALA A 417 44.25 -14.80 -39.64
CA ALA A 417 45.06 -15.89 -40.20
C ALA A 417 45.92 -15.47 -41.40
N MET A 418 45.64 -14.31 -42.02
CA MET A 418 46.43 -13.74 -43.12
C MET A 418 47.51 -12.75 -42.64
N GLN A 419 47.55 -12.42 -41.35
CA GLN A 419 48.67 -11.74 -40.67
C GLN A 419 49.58 -12.77 -40.03
#